data_AF-J7S347-F1
#
_entry.id   AF-J7S347-F1
#
_cell.length_a   1.000
_cell.length_b   1.000
_cell.length_c   1.000
_cell.angle_alpha   90.00
_cell.angle_beta   90.00
_cell.angle_gamma   90.00
#
_symmetry.space_group_name_H-M   'P 1'
#
loop_
_entity.id
_entity.type
_entity.pdbx_description
1 polymer ?
#
loop_
_entity_poly.entity_id
_entity_poly.type
_entity_poly.pdbx_seq_one_letter_code
_entity_poly.pdbx_strand_id
1 'polypeptide(L)'
;MSATGRYPESELSHELCSLIVDKQNEALETTGEFNVALDIADDNDLCSTLVQGLVDDPQLSSQVQWSKWKIYFVREKLVPFDSPDSHYGMFKAQILNRLIHKGGHLNLGPTVVTINESLVTAGDKEGVDTDKIVSEFQSLLPKDKFDLVVLTGTVFVDRDASDTLVVGPDNQVHLNMPVLRAAHHVCFFLLNNVEQKVLSPSGYELVETQCPDRMSFIMGDNVSLF
;
A
#
# COMPACT_ATOMS: atom_id res chain seq x y z
N MET A 1 12.48 -11.81 11.87
CA MET A 1 13.22 -10.72 12.54
C MET A 1 12.46 -9.44 12.25
N SER A 2 12.00 -8.71 13.28
CA SER A 2 11.49 -7.35 13.09
C SER A 2 12.65 -6.45 12.64
N ALA A 3 12.60 -5.95 11.40
CA ALA A 3 13.57 -4.97 10.92
C ALA A 3 13.11 -3.59 11.40
N THR A 4 13.61 -3.17 12.56
CA THR A 4 13.48 -1.78 13.04
C THR A 4 14.84 -1.13 12.82
N GLY A 5 14.93 -0.24 11.85
CA GLY A 5 16.19 0.41 11.49
C GLY A 5 15.96 1.86 11.09
N ARG A 6 16.82 2.75 11.56
CA ARG A 6 16.97 4.08 10.96
C ARG A 6 18.03 3.97 9.90
N TYR A 7 17.65 4.19 8.65
CA TYR A 7 18.54 4.06 7.53
C TYR A 7 18.96 5.43 7.00
N PRO A 8 20.22 5.60 6.59
CA PRO A 8 20.59 6.73 5.73
C PRO A 8 19.70 6.74 4.48
N GLU A 9 19.37 7.93 3.97
CA GLU A 9 18.57 8.09 2.75
C GLU A 9 19.13 7.28 1.56
N SER A 10 20.46 7.16 1.48
CA SER A 10 21.16 6.38 0.45
C SER A 10 20.98 4.87 0.53
N GLU A 11 20.56 4.33 1.67
CA GLU A 11 20.40 2.88 1.92
C GLU A 11 18.93 2.48 2.05
N LEU A 12 18.06 3.44 2.34
CA LEU A 12 16.65 3.23 2.63
C LEU A 12 15.91 2.46 1.53
N SER A 13 16.16 2.78 0.26
CA SER A 13 15.52 2.09 -0.86
C SER A 13 15.93 0.63 -0.98
N HIS A 14 17.22 0.33 -0.79
CA HIS A 14 17.71 -1.04 -0.80
C HIS A 14 17.11 -1.84 0.36
N GLU A 15 17.13 -1.30 1.57
CA GLU A 15 16.72 -1.98 2.79
C GLU A 15 15.20 -2.25 2.82
N LEU A 16 14.38 -1.25 2.47
CA LEU A 16 12.93 -1.45 2.33
C LEU A 16 12.61 -2.50 1.25
N CYS A 17 13.26 -2.39 0.10
CA CYS A 17 12.97 -3.28 -1.02
C CYS A 17 13.50 -4.71 -0.80
N SER A 18 14.58 -4.88 -0.03
CA SER A 18 15.05 -6.19 0.43
C SER A 18 13.98 -6.86 1.31
N LEU A 19 13.39 -6.13 2.26
CA LEU A 19 12.28 -6.66 3.06
C LEU A 19 11.09 -7.07 2.17
N ILE A 20 10.73 -6.25 1.19
CA ILE A 20 9.63 -6.58 0.26
C ILE A 20 9.93 -7.87 -0.52
N VAL A 21 11.16 -8.04 -1.01
CA VAL A 21 11.59 -9.26 -1.71
C VAL A 21 11.59 -10.48 -0.78
N ASP A 22 12.02 -10.32 0.47
CA ASP A 22 11.96 -11.41 1.47
C ASP A 22 10.51 -11.83 1.72
N LYS A 23 9.60 -10.87 1.90
CA LYS A 23 8.16 -11.14 2.09
C LYS A 23 7.48 -11.72 0.86
N GLN A 24 7.90 -11.31 -0.33
CA GLN A 24 7.52 -11.99 -1.56
C GLN A 24 7.93 -13.47 -1.48
N ASN A 25 9.18 -13.78 -1.18
CA ASN A 25 9.67 -15.16 -1.19
C ASN A 25 8.91 -16.04 -0.18
N GLU A 26 8.68 -15.55 1.03
CA GLU A 26 7.85 -16.24 2.05
C GLU A 26 6.42 -16.54 1.53
N ALA A 27 5.78 -15.57 0.88
CA ALA A 27 4.42 -15.73 0.34
C ALA A 27 4.37 -16.71 -0.85
N LEU A 28 5.37 -16.66 -1.74
CA LEU A 28 5.45 -17.53 -2.91
C LEU A 28 5.70 -19.00 -2.53
N GLU A 29 6.44 -19.26 -1.45
CA GLU A 29 6.59 -20.62 -0.91
C GLU A 29 5.26 -21.19 -0.39
N THR A 30 4.38 -20.34 0.11
CA THR A 30 3.13 -20.74 0.76
C THR A 30 1.96 -20.83 -0.21
N THR A 31 1.74 -19.80 -1.02
CA THR A 31 0.53 -19.66 -1.85
C THR A 31 0.84 -19.57 -3.35
N GLY A 32 2.10 -19.28 -3.72
CA GLY A 32 2.50 -19.05 -5.11
C GLY A 32 2.08 -17.68 -5.67
N GLU A 33 1.50 -16.81 -4.84
CA GLU A 33 1.15 -15.41 -5.12
C GLU A 33 1.66 -14.52 -3.97
N PHE A 34 1.89 -13.24 -4.24
CA PHE A 34 2.26 -12.24 -3.23
C PHE A 34 1.25 -11.11 -3.23
N ASN A 35 0.45 -11.01 -2.16
CA ASN A 35 -0.57 -9.99 -1.99
C ASN A 35 -0.02 -8.84 -1.15
N VAL A 36 0.25 -7.71 -1.78
CA VAL A 36 0.85 -6.54 -1.13
C VAL A 36 -0.08 -5.33 -1.22
N ALA A 37 -0.31 -4.66 -0.08
CA ALA A 37 -0.98 -3.37 -0.03
C ALA A 37 0.04 -2.24 0.14
N LEU A 38 -0.04 -1.22 -0.71
CA LEU A 38 0.87 -0.08 -0.71
C LEU A 38 0.10 1.21 -0.40
N ASP A 39 0.57 1.97 0.58
CA ASP A 39 0.08 3.30 0.87
C ASP A 39 0.84 4.34 0.04
N ILE A 40 0.35 4.54 -1.17
CA ILE A 40 0.87 5.55 -2.07
C ILE A 40 0.32 6.91 -1.62
N ALA A 41 1.19 7.77 -1.08
CA ALA A 41 0.85 9.13 -0.65
C ALA A 41 1.20 10.18 -1.73
N ASP A 42 0.62 11.37 -1.62
CA ASP A 42 0.77 12.49 -2.56
C ASP A 42 2.22 13.03 -2.67
N ASP A 43 3.12 12.69 -1.73
CA ASP A 43 4.54 13.10 -1.75
C ASP A 43 5.42 12.24 -2.67
N ASN A 44 4.91 11.09 -3.14
CA ASN A 44 5.54 10.15 -4.09
C ASN A 44 6.77 9.40 -3.56
N ASP A 45 7.06 9.53 -2.28
CA ASP A 45 8.31 9.06 -1.72
C ASP A 45 8.40 7.54 -1.70
N LEU A 46 7.29 6.84 -1.46
CA LEU A 46 7.26 5.39 -1.57
C LEU A 46 7.45 4.93 -3.02
N CYS A 47 6.80 5.58 -4.01
CA CYS A 47 6.97 5.21 -5.42
C CYS A 47 8.43 5.36 -5.88
N SER A 48 9.08 6.47 -5.53
CA SER A 48 10.48 6.71 -5.90
C SER A 48 11.42 5.68 -5.26
N THR A 49 11.18 5.34 -3.99
CA THR A 49 11.92 4.32 -3.23
C THR A 49 11.76 2.93 -3.86
N LEU A 50 10.53 2.54 -4.22
CA LEU A 50 10.24 1.27 -4.89
C LEU A 50 10.85 1.19 -6.28
N VAL A 51 10.88 2.28 -7.04
CA VAL A 51 11.56 2.33 -8.34
C VAL A 51 13.06 2.07 -8.16
N GLN A 52 13.70 2.79 -7.22
CA GLN A 52 15.13 2.64 -6.97
C GLN A 52 15.48 1.20 -6.58
N GLY A 53 14.76 0.60 -5.63
CA GLY A 53 15.10 -0.74 -5.12
C GLY A 53 14.53 -1.91 -5.93
N LEU A 54 13.32 -1.84 -6.48
CA LEU A 54 12.70 -2.99 -7.18
C LEU A 54 12.87 -2.94 -8.69
N VAL A 55 13.17 -1.78 -9.27
CA VAL A 55 13.30 -1.61 -10.73
C VAL A 55 14.75 -1.34 -11.14
N ASP A 56 15.42 -0.41 -10.47
CA ASP A 56 16.71 0.11 -10.91
C ASP A 56 17.90 -0.61 -10.25
N ASP A 57 17.76 -1.08 -9.00
CA ASP A 57 18.78 -1.89 -8.30
C ASP A 57 18.93 -3.28 -8.96
N PRO A 58 20.09 -3.61 -9.57
CA PRO A 58 20.29 -4.89 -10.24
C PRO A 58 20.27 -6.10 -9.29
N GLN A 59 20.68 -5.92 -8.04
CA GLN A 59 20.75 -6.99 -7.04
C GLN A 59 19.34 -7.43 -6.64
N LEU A 60 18.43 -6.48 -6.43
CA LEU A 60 17.06 -6.77 -6.02
C LEU A 60 16.14 -7.02 -7.21
N SER A 61 16.22 -6.21 -8.28
CA SER A 61 15.29 -6.31 -9.42
C SER A 61 15.33 -7.66 -10.15
N SER A 62 16.44 -8.40 -10.07
CA SER A 62 16.56 -9.76 -10.61
C SER A 62 15.82 -10.84 -9.79
N GLN A 63 15.45 -10.52 -8.56
CA GLN A 63 14.73 -11.41 -7.63
C GLN A 63 13.22 -11.13 -7.60
N VAL A 64 12.77 -10.00 -8.14
CA VAL A 64 11.36 -9.62 -8.13
C VAL A 64 10.57 -10.42 -9.16
N GLN A 65 9.53 -11.13 -8.70
CA GLN A 65 8.66 -11.95 -9.52
C GLN A 65 7.34 -11.22 -9.81
N TRP A 66 7.41 -10.11 -10.55
CA TRP A 66 6.27 -9.21 -10.82
C TRP A 66 4.99 -9.94 -11.23
N SER A 67 5.07 -10.93 -12.12
CA SER A 67 3.90 -11.72 -12.58
C SER A 67 3.14 -12.46 -11.48
N LYS A 68 3.72 -12.58 -10.28
CA LYS A 68 3.13 -13.23 -9.10
C LYS A 68 2.55 -12.25 -8.09
N TRP A 69 2.74 -10.95 -8.31
CA TRP A 69 2.28 -9.91 -7.40
C TRP A 69 0.82 -9.54 -7.69
N LYS A 70 0.05 -9.42 -6.63
CA LYS A 70 -1.22 -8.71 -6.59
C LYS A 70 -1.03 -7.47 -5.72
N ILE A 71 -1.06 -6.31 -6.35
CA ILE A 71 -0.85 -5.02 -5.72
C ILE A 71 -2.20 -4.38 -5.43
N TYR A 72 -2.37 -3.93 -4.21
CA TYR A 72 -3.54 -3.22 -3.71
C TYR A 72 -3.09 -1.87 -3.18
N PHE A 73 -4.00 -0.90 -3.15
CA PHE A 73 -3.74 0.37 -2.49
C PHE A 73 -4.39 0.42 -1.12
N VAL A 74 -3.63 0.88 -0.12
CA VAL A 74 -4.17 1.14 1.22
C VAL A 74 -5.26 2.21 1.16
N ARG A 75 -5.12 3.15 0.21
CA ARG A 75 -6.12 4.16 -0.06
C ARG A 75 -6.12 4.58 -1.53
N GLU A 76 -7.28 4.96 -2.04
CA GLU A 76 -7.44 5.45 -3.42
C GLU A 76 -8.52 6.53 -3.47
N LYS A 77 -8.21 7.67 -4.11
CA LYS A 77 -9.18 8.74 -4.32
C LYS A 77 -10.20 8.28 -5.35
N LEU A 78 -11.48 8.52 -5.11
CA LEU A 78 -12.56 8.22 -6.04
C LEU A 78 -12.62 9.29 -7.14
N VAL A 79 -11.58 9.31 -7.96
CA VAL A 79 -11.40 10.17 -9.15
C VAL A 79 -11.02 9.32 -10.37
N PRO A 80 -11.16 9.82 -11.61
CA PRO A 80 -10.64 9.15 -12.79
C PRO A 80 -9.14 8.81 -12.66
N PHE A 81 -8.69 7.72 -13.26
CA PHE A 81 -7.31 7.24 -13.19
C PHE A 81 -6.31 8.10 -13.96
N ASP A 82 -6.78 8.98 -14.85
CA ASP A 82 -5.96 10.01 -15.48
C ASP A 82 -5.89 11.32 -14.68
N SER A 83 -6.64 11.41 -13.58
CA SER A 83 -6.55 12.52 -12.63
C SER A 83 -5.17 12.53 -11.96
N PRO A 84 -4.56 13.71 -11.74
CA PRO A 84 -3.33 13.83 -10.95
C PRO A 84 -3.48 13.34 -9.52
N ASP A 85 -4.71 13.24 -9.02
CA ASP A 85 -5.05 12.78 -7.68
C ASP A 85 -5.17 11.24 -7.58
N SER A 86 -5.16 10.49 -8.69
CA SER A 86 -5.27 9.03 -8.63
C SER A 86 -3.95 8.38 -8.19
N HIS A 87 -4.00 7.61 -7.10
CA HIS A 87 -2.84 6.84 -6.63
C HIS A 87 -2.50 5.71 -7.61
N TYR A 88 -3.50 5.05 -8.20
CA TYR A 88 -3.31 4.12 -9.31
C TYR A 88 -2.67 4.80 -10.51
N GLY A 89 -3.18 5.96 -10.94
CA GLY A 89 -2.63 6.71 -12.07
C GLY A 89 -1.16 7.02 -11.87
N MET A 90 -0.81 7.45 -10.67
CA MET A 90 0.55 7.72 -10.25
C MET A 90 1.44 6.48 -10.23
N PHE A 91 1.00 5.39 -9.59
CA PHE A 91 1.71 4.12 -9.55
C PHE A 91 1.95 3.55 -10.95
N LYS A 92 0.95 3.67 -11.83
CA LYS A 92 1.04 3.27 -13.23
C LYS A 92 2.10 4.06 -13.98
N ALA A 93 2.07 5.39 -13.85
CA ALA A 93 3.00 6.28 -14.53
C ALA A 93 4.46 6.04 -14.10
N GLN A 94 4.68 5.85 -12.79
CA GLN A 94 6.02 5.74 -12.23
C GLN A 94 6.60 4.33 -12.32
N ILE A 95 5.80 3.29 -12.08
CA ILE A 95 6.27 1.91 -11.94
C ILE A 95 5.80 1.04 -13.10
N LEU A 96 4.48 0.87 -13.29
CA LEU A 96 3.96 -0.10 -14.26
C LEU A 96 4.48 0.17 -15.67
N ASN A 97 4.46 1.43 -16.12
CA ASN A 97 4.94 1.80 -17.46
C ASN A 97 6.43 1.46 -17.67
N ARG A 98 7.25 1.48 -16.61
CA ARG A 98 8.68 1.10 -16.69
C ARG A 98 8.87 -0.41 -16.79
N LEU A 99 7.96 -1.20 -16.22
CA LEU A 99 8.03 -2.66 -16.26
C LEU A 99 7.71 -3.24 -17.65
N ILE A 100 6.82 -2.60 -18.42
CA ILE A 100 6.28 -3.10 -19.70
C ILE A 100 7.38 -3.37 -20.75
N HIS A 101 8.48 -2.60 -20.75
CA HIS A 101 9.47 -2.62 -21.83
C HIS A 101 10.92 -2.87 -21.39
N LYS A 102 11.16 -3.34 -20.16
CA LYS A 102 12.53 -3.64 -19.71
C LYS A 102 13.12 -4.77 -20.55
N GLY A 103 14.19 -4.48 -21.30
CA GLY A 103 14.92 -5.47 -22.11
C GLY A 103 14.37 -5.76 -23.51
N GLY A 104 13.46 -4.94 -24.04
CA GLY A 104 12.95 -5.09 -25.42
C GLY A 104 11.90 -6.19 -25.62
N HIS A 105 11.41 -6.78 -24.53
CA HIS A 105 10.34 -7.77 -24.52
C HIS A 105 9.18 -7.29 -23.64
N LEU A 106 7.97 -7.78 -23.92
CA LEU A 106 6.80 -7.53 -23.08
C LEU A 106 6.93 -8.36 -21.79
N ASN A 107 7.13 -7.69 -20.67
CA ASN A 107 7.20 -8.37 -19.37
C ASN A 107 5.81 -8.55 -18.78
N LEU A 108 5.57 -9.72 -18.17
CA LEU A 108 4.40 -9.94 -17.33
C LEU A 108 4.59 -9.15 -16.03
N GLY A 109 3.98 -7.97 -15.96
CA GLY A 109 3.96 -7.12 -14.76
C GLY A 109 3.03 -7.66 -13.67
N PRO A 110 2.93 -6.94 -12.54
CA PRO A 110 2.00 -7.28 -11.48
C PRO A 110 0.54 -7.13 -11.91
N THR A 111 -0.35 -7.85 -11.24
CA THR A 111 -1.79 -7.55 -11.28
C THR A 111 -2.07 -6.44 -10.27
N VAL A 112 -2.67 -5.33 -10.71
CA VAL A 112 -3.11 -4.26 -9.79
C VAL A 112 -4.61 -4.41 -9.58
N VAL A 113 -5.00 -4.57 -8.33
CA VAL A 113 -6.39 -4.69 -7.88
C VAL A 113 -6.75 -3.37 -7.21
N THR A 114 -7.62 -2.60 -7.84
CA THR A 114 -8.06 -1.27 -7.39
C THR A 114 -9.57 -1.11 -7.61
N ILE A 115 -10.11 0.04 -7.24
CA ILE A 115 -11.50 0.41 -7.45
C ILE A 115 -11.91 0.31 -8.93
N ASN A 116 -13.20 0.17 -9.18
CA ASN A 116 -13.74 0.22 -10.54
C ASN A 116 -13.95 1.69 -10.97
N GLU A 117 -13.04 2.21 -11.80
CA GLU A 117 -13.08 3.57 -12.34
C GLU A 117 -14.41 3.92 -13.05
N SER A 118 -15.09 2.92 -13.63
CA SER A 118 -16.38 3.15 -14.30
C SER A 118 -17.50 3.56 -13.33
N LEU A 119 -17.36 3.25 -12.05
CA LEU A 119 -18.29 3.66 -10.99
C LEU A 119 -17.97 5.06 -10.45
N VAL A 120 -16.77 5.56 -10.71
CA VAL A 120 -16.32 6.91 -10.34
C VAL A 120 -16.75 7.93 -11.41
N THR A 121 -16.66 7.52 -12.68
CA THR A 121 -16.94 8.35 -13.86
C THR A 121 -18.42 8.36 -14.27
N ALA A 122 -19.32 7.80 -13.45
CA ALA A 122 -20.75 7.74 -13.67
C ALA A 122 -21.44 9.11 -13.47
N GLY A 123 -20.98 10.11 -14.23
CA GLY A 123 -21.66 11.34 -14.59
C GLY A 123 -21.79 12.37 -13.47
N ASP A 124 -21.44 13.62 -13.80
CA ASP A 124 -21.65 14.86 -13.04
C ASP A 124 -23.11 15.15 -12.61
N LYS A 125 -24.01 14.16 -12.69
CA LYS A 125 -25.45 14.25 -12.44
C LYS A 125 -25.99 13.28 -11.38
N GLU A 126 -25.30 12.17 -11.07
CA GLU A 126 -25.78 11.18 -10.07
C GLU A 126 -24.82 10.96 -8.89
N GLY A 127 -23.60 11.50 -8.93
CA GLY A 127 -22.63 11.35 -7.85
C GLY A 127 -21.97 9.97 -7.82
N VAL A 128 -20.90 9.84 -7.03
CA VAL A 128 -20.13 8.60 -6.91
C VAL A 128 -20.90 7.61 -6.02
N ASP A 129 -21.21 6.42 -6.54
CA ASP A 129 -21.81 5.32 -5.77
C ASP A 129 -20.75 4.61 -4.92
N THR A 130 -20.47 5.21 -3.76
CA THR A 130 -19.44 4.74 -2.84
C THR A 130 -19.71 3.33 -2.32
N ASP A 131 -20.97 3.00 -2.05
CA ASP A 131 -21.35 1.70 -1.47
C ASP A 131 -21.06 0.57 -2.45
N LYS A 132 -21.38 0.79 -3.73
CA LYS A 132 -21.06 -0.18 -4.78
C LYS A 132 -19.56 -0.31 -5.00
N ILE A 133 -18.81 0.79 -5.00
CA ILE A 133 -17.35 0.76 -5.12
C ILE A 133 -16.73 -0.03 -3.96
N VAL A 134 -17.14 0.27 -2.72
CA VAL A 134 -16.68 -0.43 -1.52
C VAL A 134 -17.03 -1.91 -1.59
N SER A 135 -18.27 -2.26 -1.91
CA SER A 135 -18.69 -3.66 -2.03
C SER A 135 -17.93 -4.42 -3.11
N GLU A 136 -17.70 -3.80 -4.28
CA GLU A 136 -16.96 -4.43 -5.37
C GLU A 136 -15.49 -4.61 -4.96
N PHE A 137 -14.84 -3.56 -4.46
CA PHE A 137 -13.44 -3.63 -4.05
C PHE A 137 -13.22 -4.62 -2.89
N GLN A 138 -14.14 -4.67 -1.93
CA GLN A 138 -14.11 -5.64 -0.83
C GLN A 138 -14.12 -7.08 -1.33
N SER A 139 -14.88 -7.37 -2.39
CA SER A 139 -14.96 -8.71 -2.98
C SER A 139 -13.67 -9.13 -3.70
N LEU A 140 -12.79 -8.17 -4.02
CA LEU A 140 -11.52 -8.39 -4.70
C LEU A 140 -10.33 -8.49 -3.73
N LEU A 141 -10.52 -8.16 -2.45
CA LEU A 141 -9.50 -8.30 -1.42
C LEU A 141 -9.06 -9.79 -1.28
N PRO A 142 -7.82 -10.04 -0.80
CA PRO A 142 -7.37 -11.40 -0.54
C PRO A 142 -8.33 -12.14 0.40
N LYS A 143 -8.58 -13.43 0.13
CA LYS A 143 -9.52 -14.25 0.91
C LYS A 143 -9.08 -14.51 2.36
N ASP A 144 -7.78 -14.49 2.62
CA ASP A 144 -7.20 -14.68 3.95
C ASP A 144 -6.73 -13.33 4.50
N LYS A 145 -5.52 -12.91 4.13
CA LYS A 145 -4.91 -11.64 4.56
C LYS A 145 -3.84 -11.20 3.56
N PHE A 146 -3.39 -9.96 3.73
CA PHE A 146 -2.22 -9.45 3.01
C PHE A 146 -0.94 -10.09 3.51
N ASP A 147 -0.01 -10.37 2.60
CA ASP A 147 1.33 -10.85 2.94
C ASP A 147 2.19 -9.70 3.48
N LEU A 148 2.04 -8.52 2.89
CA LEU A 148 2.69 -7.30 3.33
C LEU A 148 1.76 -6.10 3.15
N VAL A 149 1.74 -5.22 4.16
CA VAL A 149 1.17 -3.88 4.05
C VAL A 149 2.28 -2.88 4.30
N VAL A 150 2.50 -1.94 3.37
CA VAL A 150 3.42 -0.82 3.55
C VAL A 150 2.62 0.46 3.77
N LEU A 151 2.75 1.06 4.95
CA LEU A 151 2.03 2.25 5.39
C LEU A 151 2.94 3.47 5.39
N THR A 152 2.44 4.61 4.92
CA THR A 152 3.17 5.88 4.87
C THR A 152 2.44 6.93 5.68
N GLY A 153 3.19 7.70 6.47
CA GLY A 153 2.66 8.87 7.18
C GLY A 153 1.28 8.70 7.84
N THR A 154 0.23 9.22 7.20
CA THR A 154 -1.12 9.33 7.76
C THR A 154 -2.13 8.41 7.08
N VAL A 155 -2.78 7.55 7.87
CA VAL A 155 -3.85 6.65 7.40
C VAL A 155 -5.18 7.03 8.06
N PHE A 156 -6.24 7.15 7.26
CA PHE A 156 -7.59 7.29 7.78
C PHE A 156 -8.15 5.92 8.15
N VAL A 157 -8.72 5.81 9.35
CA VAL A 157 -9.36 4.59 9.83
C VAL A 157 -10.63 4.93 10.61
N ASP A 158 -11.67 4.13 10.43
CA ASP A 158 -12.83 4.18 11.32
C ASP A 158 -12.67 3.06 12.36
N ARG A 159 -12.45 3.46 13.61
CA ARG A 159 -12.19 2.53 14.72
C ARG A 159 -13.45 1.85 15.24
N ASP A 160 -14.59 2.48 15.01
CA ASP A 160 -15.89 1.97 15.46
C ASP A 160 -16.52 1.08 14.39
N ALA A 161 -16.10 1.23 13.13
CA ALA A 161 -16.48 0.34 12.04
C ALA A 161 -15.77 -1.02 12.10
N SER A 162 -16.55 -2.09 12.03
CA SER A 162 -16.04 -3.46 11.78
C SER A 162 -15.71 -3.71 10.32
N ASP A 163 -15.95 -2.73 9.45
CA ASP A 163 -15.81 -2.87 8.01
C ASP A 163 -14.35 -2.99 7.60
N THR A 164 -14.12 -3.74 6.52
CA THR A 164 -12.78 -3.93 5.94
C THR A 164 -12.30 -2.72 5.16
N LEU A 165 -13.25 -1.93 4.66
CA LEU A 165 -13.06 -0.73 3.87
C LEU A 165 -13.92 0.38 4.43
N VAL A 166 -13.43 1.61 4.36
CA VAL A 166 -14.19 2.80 4.77
C VAL A 166 -14.00 3.89 3.73
N VAL A 167 -15.01 4.76 3.59
CA VAL A 167 -14.88 5.99 2.81
C VAL A 167 -14.49 7.10 3.77
N GLY A 168 -13.28 7.58 3.61
CA GLY A 168 -12.74 8.69 4.36
C GLY A 168 -13.07 10.05 3.74
N PRO A 169 -12.46 11.12 4.27
CA PRO A 169 -12.54 12.46 3.71
C PRO A 169 -12.15 12.50 2.23
N ASP A 170 -12.57 13.56 1.53
CA ASP A 170 -12.22 13.83 0.14
C ASP A 170 -12.58 12.69 -0.85
N ASN A 171 -13.62 11.92 -0.53
CA ASN A 171 -14.07 10.75 -1.30
C ASN A 171 -12.91 9.78 -1.56
N GLN A 172 -12.19 9.39 -0.53
CA GLN A 172 -11.13 8.41 -0.61
C GLN A 172 -11.57 7.09 0.05
N VAL A 173 -11.37 5.96 -0.62
CA VAL A 173 -11.57 4.63 -0.01
C VAL A 173 -10.29 4.23 0.70
N HIS A 174 -10.40 3.67 1.90
CA HIS A 174 -9.28 3.20 2.72
C HIS A 174 -9.48 1.75 3.15
N LEU A 175 -8.41 0.97 3.17
CA LEU A 175 -8.33 -0.25 3.98
C LEU A 175 -8.46 0.14 5.46
N ASN A 176 -9.37 -0.53 6.17
CA ASN A 176 -9.62 -0.23 7.58
C ASN A 176 -8.88 -1.20 8.53
N MET A 177 -8.91 -0.89 9.82
CA MET A 177 -8.13 -1.58 10.86
C MET A 177 -8.24 -3.11 10.87
N PRO A 178 -9.40 -3.75 10.67
CA PRO A 178 -9.48 -5.20 10.66
C PRO A 178 -8.56 -5.86 9.63
N VAL A 179 -8.42 -5.24 8.45
CA VAL A 179 -7.59 -5.72 7.36
C VAL A 179 -6.12 -5.43 7.61
N LEU A 180 -5.80 -4.19 8.01
CA LEU A 180 -4.41 -3.76 8.26
C LEU A 180 -3.76 -4.57 9.38
N ARG A 181 -4.50 -4.87 10.46
CA ARG A 181 -4.01 -5.67 11.59
C ARG A 181 -3.88 -7.16 11.29
N ALA A 182 -4.67 -7.68 10.35
CA ALA A 182 -4.64 -9.09 10.01
C ALA A 182 -3.47 -9.45 9.09
N ALA A 183 -2.82 -8.48 8.46
CA ALA A 183 -1.69 -8.71 7.56
C ALA A 183 -0.58 -9.55 8.20
N HIS A 184 0.05 -10.42 7.41
CA HIS A 184 1.19 -11.21 7.83
C HIS A 184 2.36 -10.34 8.27
N HIS A 185 2.58 -9.22 7.59
CA HIS A 185 3.58 -8.23 7.96
C HIS A 185 3.08 -6.82 7.69
N VAL A 186 3.37 -5.90 8.62
CA VAL A 186 3.10 -4.47 8.45
C VAL A 186 4.42 -3.71 8.52
N CYS A 187 4.70 -2.93 7.48
CA CYS A 187 5.89 -2.11 7.36
C CYS A 187 5.49 -0.64 7.41
N PHE A 188 6.08 0.10 8.32
CA PHE A 188 5.97 1.55 8.38
C PHE A 188 7.15 2.17 7.66
N PHE A 189 6.87 2.99 6.64
CA PHE A 189 7.87 3.74 5.88
C PHE A 189 7.71 5.23 6.20
N LEU A 190 8.66 5.79 6.97
CA LEU A 190 8.59 7.16 7.49
C LEU A 190 9.83 7.96 7.12
N LEU A 191 9.65 8.96 6.26
CA LEU A 191 10.70 9.91 5.97
C LEU A 191 10.74 11.06 6.98
N ASN A 192 11.92 11.60 7.24
CA ASN A 192 12.15 12.87 7.95
C ASN A 192 11.58 12.99 9.38
N ASN A 193 11.58 11.91 10.17
CA ASN A 193 10.98 11.88 11.53
C ASN A 193 9.49 12.28 11.53
N VAL A 194 8.78 12.11 10.42
CA VAL A 194 7.34 12.35 10.38
C VAL A 194 6.65 11.28 11.23
N GLU A 195 5.90 11.73 12.24
CA GLU A 195 5.06 10.85 13.05
C GLU A 195 3.98 10.21 12.19
N GLN A 196 3.67 8.95 12.47
CA GLN A 196 2.44 8.38 11.94
C GLN A 196 1.24 9.01 12.63
N LYS A 197 0.25 9.39 11.84
CA LYS A 197 -1.01 9.92 12.35
C LYS A 197 -2.14 9.04 11.88
N VAL A 198 -3.07 8.77 12.77
CA VAL A 198 -4.30 8.08 12.43
C VAL A 198 -5.42 9.09 12.49
N LEU A 199 -6.10 9.25 11.36
CA LEU A 199 -7.28 10.10 11.26
C LEU A 199 -8.49 9.22 11.55
N SER A 200 -9.30 9.62 12.52
CA SER A 200 -10.60 9.01 12.80
C SER A 200 -11.72 10.01 12.50
N PRO A 201 -12.97 9.55 12.31
CA PRO A 201 -14.13 10.45 12.24
C PRO A 201 -14.23 11.41 13.45
N SER A 202 -13.69 11.01 14.61
CA SER A 202 -13.65 11.82 15.84
C SER A 202 -12.45 12.76 15.98
N GLY A 203 -11.52 12.79 15.02
CA GLY A 203 -10.34 13.68 15.01
C GLY A 203 -9.00 12.96 14.87
N TYR A 204 -7.92 13.73 15.06
CA TYR A 204 -6.52 13.29 14.95
C TYR A 204 -6.05 12.55 16.21
N GLU A 205 -5.38 11.41 16.05
CA GLU A 205 -4.53 10.84 17.10
C GLU A 205 -3.14 10.50 16.52
N LEU A 206 -2.09 10.86 17.25
CA LEU A 206 -0.71 10.48 16.93
C LEU A 206 -0.53 9.00 17.21
N VAL A 207 0.07 8.28 16.28
CA VAL A 207 0.63 6.95 16.52
C VAL A 207 2.11 7.15 16.80
N GLU A 208 2.42 7.53 18.04
CA GLU A 208 3.81 7.41 18.50
C GLU A 208 4.14 5.92 18.62
N THR A 209 5.17 5.48 17.91
CA THR A 209 5.66 4.09 17.92
C THR A 209 6.21 3.64 19.29
N GLN A 210 6.14 4.49 20.32
CA GLN A 210 6.25 4.14 21.73
C GLN A 210 5.30 5.00 22.58
N CYS A 211 4.07 4.55 22.80
CA CYS A 211 3.24 5.06 23.90
C CYS A 211 2.69 3.88 24.73
N PRO A 212 2.81 3.87 26.06
CA PRO A 212 2.31 2.78 26.91
C PRO A 212 0.77 2.68 26.91
N ASP A 213 0.08 3.72 26.47
CA ASP A 213 -1.38 3.78 26.44
C ASP A 213 -1.84 4.48 25.15
N ARG A 214 -2.48 3.71 24.26
CA ARG A 214 -3.17 4.09 22.99
C ARG A 214 -2.37 3.89 21.70
N MET A 215 -2.95 3.02 20.86
CA MET A 215 -2.50 2.52 19.55
C MET A 215 -1.07 1.97 19.47
N SER A 216 -0.84 0.83 20.14
CA SER A 216 0.25 -0.06 19.76
C SER A 216 -0.20 -0.97 18.61
N PHE A 217 0.38 -0.84 17.41
CA PHE A 217 0.89 -2.08 16.84
C PHE A 217 1.89 -2.55 17.88
N ILE A 218 1.56 -3.60 18.64
CA ILE A 218 2.56 -4.18 19.53
C ILE A 218 3.71 -4.52 18.59
N MET A 219 4.88 -3.92 18.80
CA MET A 219 6.07 -4.26 18.03
C MET A 219 6.36 -5.73 18.31
N GLY A 220 5.74 -6.58 17.48
CA GLY A 220 5.93 -8.00 17.41
C GLY A 220 6.80 -8.30 16.19
N ASP A 221 7.10 -9.57 15.99
CA ASP A 221 8.01 -10.01 14.93
C ASP A 221 7.49 -9.71 13.51
N ASN A 222 6.21 -9.35 13.37
CA ASN A 222 5.52 -9.05 12.12
C ASN A 222 5.39 -7.55 11.80
N VAL A 223 6.08 -6.69 12.56
CA VAL A 223 6.09 -5.24 12.31
C VAL A 223 7.51 -4.76 12.03
N SER A 224 7.69 -3.98 10.97
CA SER A 224 8.95 -3.31 10.65
C SER A 224 8.77 -1.81 10.56
N LEU A 225 9.85 -1.07 10.79
CA LEU A 225 9.90 0.39 10.73
C LEU A 225 11.18 0.80 10.00
N PHE A 226 11.00 1.60 8.95
CA PHE A 226 12.03 2.18 8.09
C PHE A 226 11.94 3.70 8.09
#